data_AF-A0A520K1D7-F1
#
_entry.id   AF-A0A520K1D7-F1
#
_cell.length_a   1.000
_cell.length_b   1.000
_cell.length_c   1.000
_cell.angle_alpha   90.00
_cell.angle_beta   90.00
_cell.angle_gamma   90.00
#
_symmetry.space_group_name_H-M   'P 1'
#
loop_
_entity.id
_entity.type
_entity.pdbx_description
1 polymer ?
#
loop_
_entity_poly.entity_id
_entity_poly.type
_entity_poly.pdbx_seq_one_letter_code
_entity_poly.pdbx_strand_id
1 'polypeptide(L)'
;MKQASAGVSWLQPREVRPCLVKAIAQFNEARVCSEEEDENKACRLVRDGLDVLQAGLGAHQDSGGNGDWLRSKMLGKLMRDSGLTVPIVDLSSLWGIVDWLFDYPVNRLAIYGTLRRGEPNHKIIKHITGEWVNGFVRGRIEEHYGFPFFIGDDQGGMVPVEILSSVELPGSLERIDRFEGVWYRRTLIPVYDSAGSIFFIANIYCKSEKMFNPGLLY
;
A
#
# COMPACT_ATOMS: atom_id res chain seq x y z
N MET A 1 26.03 -8.45 1.40
CA MET A 1 25.12 -8.26 2.55
C MET A 1 24.37 -6.95 2.34
N LYS A 2 23.12 -6.99 1.86
CA LYS A 2 22.28 -5.78 1.75
C LYS A 2 21.91 -5.34 3.17
N GLN A 3 22.18 -4.09 3.53
CA GLN A 3 21.60 -3.47 4.71
C GLN A 3 20.08 -3.51 4.53
N ALA A 4 19.37 -4.21 5.41
CA ALA A 4 17.93 -4.03 5.54
C ALA A 4 17.70 -2.56 5.90
N SER A 5 16.84 -1.85 5.16
CA SER A 5 16.42 -0.53 5.62
C SER A 5 15.82 -0.71 7.02
N ALA A 6 16.20 0.14 7.97
CA ALA A 6 15.78 0.02 9.37
C ALA A 6 14.25 0.17 9.58
N GLY A 7 13.47 0.28 8.51
CA GLY A 7 12.04 0.62 8.50
C GLY A 7 11.07 -0.56 8.43
N VAL A 8 11.50 -1.82 8.21
CA VAL A 8 10.57 -2.92 7.88
C VAL A 8 10.45 -4.00 8.97
N SER A 9 11.33 -3.99 9.98
CA SER A 9 11.36 -5.04 11.02
C SER A 9 10.09 -5.09 11.88
N TRP A 10 9.31 -4.00 11.94
CA TRP A 10 8.09 -3.92 12.73
C TRP A 10 6.84 -4.48 12.03
N LEU A 11 6.92 -4.80 10.73
CA LEU A 11 5.81 -5.44 9.99
C LEU A 11 5.65 -6.93 10.33
N GLN A 12 6.66 -7.52 11.00
CA GLN A 12 6.75 -8.96 11.26
C GLN A 12 5.85 -9.47 12.41
N PRO A 13 5.72 -8.76 13.55
CA PRO A 13 4.94 -9.28 14.68
C PRO A 13 3.50 -9.55 14.30
N ARG A 14 2.99 -10.72 14.70
CA ARG A 14 1.62 -11.15 14.38
C ARG A 14 0.58 -10.24 15.04
N GLU A 15 0.93 -9.65 16.16
CA GLU A 15 0.12 -8.75 16.98
C GLU A 15 -0.14 -7.41 16.28
N VAL A 16 0.79 -6.96 15.42
CA VAL A 16 0.65 -5.70 14.68
C VAL A 16 -0.20 -5.86 13.42
N ARG A 17 -0.35 -7.10 12.92
CA ARG A 17 -1.05 -7.39 11.66
C ARG A 17 -2.49 -6.83 11.61
N PRO A 18 -3.35 -6.99 12.62
CA PRO A 18 -4.71 -6.46 12.56
C PRO A 18 -4.72 -4.92 12.43
N CYS A 19 -3.84 -4.24 13.16
CA CYS A 19 -3.70 -2.78 13.09
C CYS A 19 -3.15 -2.35 11.72
N LEU A 20 -2.16 -3.06 11.19
CA LEU A 20 -1.60 -2.79 9.87
C LEU A 20 -2.65 -2.92 8.75
N VAL A 21 -3.42 -4.01 8.75
CA VAL A 21 -4.50 -4.24 7.77
C VAL A 21 -5.53 -3.14 7.86
N LYS A 22 -5.96 -2.79 9.07
CA LYS A 22 -6.95 -1.72 9.30
C LYS A 22 -6.43 -0.35 8.84
N ALA A 23 -5.18 -0.02 9.12
CA ALA A 23 -4.57 1.23 8.68
C ALA A 23 -4.44 1.30 7.15
N ILE A 24 -4.02 0.20 6.51
CA ILE A 24 -3.96 0.12 5.04
C ILE A 24 -5.34 0.31 4.41
N ALA A 25 -6.40 -0.24 5.00
CA ALA A 25 -7.76 0.00 4.54
C ALA A 25 -8.12 1.49 4.58
N GLN A 26 -7.77 2.21 5.66
CA GLN A 26 -7.98 3.65 5.78
C GLN A 26 -7.16 4.45 4.76
N PHE A 27 -5.90 4.08 4.51
CA PHE A 27 -5.09 4.71 3.47
C PHE A 27 -5.66 4.48 2.07
N ASN A 28 -6.13 3.27 1.79
CA ASN A 28 -6.76 2.97 0.50
C ASN A 28 -8.04 3.78 0.29
N GLU A 29 -8.91 3.89 1.31
CA GLU A 29 -10.09 4.76 1.26
C GLU A 29 -9.69 6.24 1.10
N ALA A 30 -8.64 6.70 1.76
CA ALA A 30 -8.16 8.08 1.61
C ALA A 30 -7.72 8.40 0.17
N ARG A 31 -7.11 7.43 -0.54
CA ARG A 31 -6.79 7.58 -1.98
C ARG A 31 -8.06 7.75 -2.81
N VAL A 32 -9.12 7.01 -2.50
CA VAL A 32 -10.43 7.15 -3.18
C VAL A 32 -11.01 8.55 -2.97
N CYS A 33 -11.05 9.02 -1.72
CA CYS A 33 -11.56 10.37 -1.43
C CYS A 33 -10.74 11.46 -2.11
N SER A 34 -9.44 11.26 -2.28
CA SER A 34 -8.58 12.20 -3.01
C SER A 34 -8.91 12.24 -4.51
N GLU A 35 -9.26 11.10 -5.13
CA GLU A 35 -9.75 11.05 -6.52
C GLU A 35 -11.13 11.72 -6.68
N GLU A 36 -11.92 11.81 -5.61
CA GLU A 36 -13.25 12.42 -5.57
C GLU A 36 -13.23 13.87 -5.07
N GLU A 37 -12.05 14.48 -4.96
CA GLU A 37 -11.83 15.86 -4.50
C GLU A 37 -12.30 16.15 -3.04
N ASP A 38 -12.47 15.11 -2.21
CA ASP A 38 -12.77 15.24 -0.76
C ASP A 38 -11.48 15.14 0.08
N GLU A 39 -10.64 16.18 -0.01
CA GLU A 39 -9.37 16.26 0.72
C GLU A 39 -9.54 16.24 2.25
N ASN A 40 -10.66 16.77 2.76
CA ASN A 40 -10.93 16.79 4.20
C ASN A 40 -11.17 15.38 4.74
N LYS A 41 -11.96 14.56 4.04
CA LYS A 41 -12.15 13.15 4.40
C LYS A 41 -10.86 12.36 4.21
N ALA A 42 -10.11 12.60 3.12
CA ALA A 42 -8.81 11.96 2.91
C ALA A 42 -7.83 12.26 4.05
N CYS A 43 -7.70 13.52 4.48
CA CYS A 43 -6.85 13.91 5.61
C CYS A 43 -7.23 13.18 6.91
N ARG A 44 -8.53 13.10 7.22
CA ARG A 44 -9.01 12.38 8.42
C ARG A 44 -8.64 10.91 8.36
N LEU A 45 -8.91 10.24 7.24
CA LEU A 45 -8.61 8.81 7.07
C LEU A 45 -7.13 8.49 7.19
N VAL A 46 -6.25 9.33 6.62
CA VAL A 46 -4.80 9.10 6.78
C VAL A 46 -4.39 9.27 8.24
N ARG A 47 -4.91 10.28 8.96
CA ARG A 47 -4.63 10.45 10.39
C ARG A 47 -5.12 9.25 11.20
N ASP A 48 -6.35 8.81 10.97
CA ASP A 48 -6.92 7.65 11.65
C ASP A 48 -6.07 6.39 11.40
N GLY A 49 -5.57 6.20 10.17
CA GLY A 49 -4.65 5.11 9.82
C GLY A 49 -3.35 5.14 10.58
N LEU A 50 -2.74 6.33 10.71
CA LEU A 50 -1.52 6.51 11.51
C LEU A 50 -1.78 6.26 13.00
N ASP A 51 -2.92 6.70 13.54
CA ASP A 51 -3.30 6.47 14.94
C ASP A 51 -3.55 4.97 15.21
N VAL A 52 -4.17 4.24 14.29
CA VAL A 52 -4.34 2.77 14.37
C VAL A 52 -2.98 2.05 14.39
N LEU A 53 -2.05 2.46 13.53
CA LEU A 53 -0.69 1.90 13.53
C LEU A 53 0.02 2.17 14.85
N GLN A 54 -0.09 3.38 15.38
CA GLN A 54 0.53 3.74 16.64
C GLN A 54 -0.02 2.90 17.80
N ALA A 55 -1.34 2.74 17.89
CA ALA A 55 -1.96 1.94 18.93
C ALA A 55 -1.49 0.48 18.89
N GLY A 56 -1.41 -0.11 17.69
CA GLY A 56 -0.91 -1.48 17.50
C GLY A 56 0.57 -1.65 17.86
N LEU A 57 1.40 -0.66 17.55
CA LEU A 57 2.83 -0.68 17.85
C LEU A 57 3.13 -0.40 19.33
N GLY A 58 2.35 0.47 19.98
CA GLY A 58 2.44 0.73 21.42
C GLY A 58 2.10 -0.49 22.26
N ALA A 59 1.08 -1.27 21.85
CA ALA A 59 0.71 -2.50 22.54
C ALA A 59 1.77 -3.62 22.47
N HIS A 60 2.65 -3.61 21.45
CA HIS A 60 3.66 -4.64 21.24
C HIS A 60 4.98 -4.37 22.00
N GLN A 61 5.40 -3.12 22.18
CA GLN A 61 6.76 -2.81 22.65
C GLN A 61 6.89 -2.49 24.13
N ASP A 62 5.80 -2.32 24.89
CA ASP A 62 5.97 -1.82 26.25
C ASP A 62 4.87 -2.26 27.23
N SER A 63 5.28 -2.93 28.29
CA SER A 63 4.49 -3.08 29.52
C SER A 63 4.55 -1.78 30.34
N GLY A 64 4.40 -0.61 29.70
CA GLY A 64 4.52 0.69 30.37
C GLY A 64 4.64 1.97 29.50
N GLY A 65 4.84 1.88 28.19
CA GLY A 65 5.04 3.03 27.29
C GLY A 65 3.94 3.19 26.24
N ASN A 66 3.39 4.39 26.14
CA ASN A 66 2.16 4.73 25.42
C ASN A 66 2.29 4.79 23.86
N GLY A 67 3.24 4.07 23.26
CA GLY A 67 3.47 4.12 21.81
C GLY A 67 4.04 5.47 21.29
N ASP A 68 4.64 6.28 22.16
CA ASP A 68 5.14 7.63 21.83
C ASP A 68 6.34 7.65 20.87
N TRP A 69 7.07 6.53 20.74
CA TRP A 69 8.26 6.48 19.87
C TRP A 69 7.92 6.74 18.39
N LEU A 70 6.77 6.24 17.92
CA LEU A 70 6.35 6.40 16.53
C LEU A 70 5.99 7.86 16.26
N ARG A 71 5.25 8.50 17.17
CA ARG A 71 4.97 9.94 17.11
C ARG A 71 6.27 10.74 17.09
N SER A 72 7.22 10.41 17.96
CA SER A 72 8.54 11.06 17.99
C SER A 72 9.29 10.92 16.66
N LYS A 73 9.30 9.72 16.04
CA LYS A 73 9.92 9.52 14.72
C LYS A 73 9.19 10.26 13.59
N MET A 74 7.85 10.25 13.60
CA MET A 74 7.02 10.99 12.64
C MET A 74 7.28 12.49 12.73
N LEU A 75 7.26 13.05 13.94
CA LEU A 75 7.58 14.45 14.20
C LEU A 75 9.00 14.78 13.71
N GLY A 76 9.99 13.94 14.02
CA GLY A 76 11.34 14.11 13.51
C GLY A 76 11.43 14.07 11.99
N LYS A 77 10.64 13.24 11.30
CA LYS A 77 10.57 13.21 9.82
C LYS A 77 9.95 14.50 9.27
N LEU A 78 8.81 14.92 9.81
CA LEU A 78 8.12 16.15 9.40
C LEU A 78 9.01 17.38 9.57
N MET A 79 9.70 17.51 10.70
CA MET A 79 10.60 18.65 10.96
C MET A 79 11.79 18.67 9.98
N ARG A 80 12.35 17.49 9.62
CA ARG A 80 13.43 17.40 8.63
C ARG A 80 12.98 17.81 7.22
N ASP A 81 11.77 17.45 6.83
CA ASP A 81 11.26 17.73 5.48
C ASP A 81 10.77 19.18 5.32
N SER A 82 10.18 19.76 6.38
CA SER A 82 9.57 21.10 6.33
C SER A 82 10.54 22.23 6.68
N GLY A 83 11.63 21.97 7.41
CA GLY A 83 12.54 23.01 7.91
C GLY A 83 11.90 23.98 8.92
N LEU A 84 10.71 23.67 9.44
CA LEU A 84 9.92 24.50 10.35
C LEU A 84 10.00 24.00 11.80
N THR A 85 9.81 24.90 12.76
CA THR A 85 9.73 24.59 14.20
C THR A 85 8.40 23.99 14.63
N VAL A 86 7.32 24.23 13.88
CA VAL A 86 6.00 23.59 14.06
C VAL A 86 5.50 23.15 12.69
N PRO A 87 5.25 21.84 12.46
CA PRO A 87 4.78 21.38 11.17
C PRO A 87 3.29 21.71 10.99
N ILE A 88 2.95 22.45 9.94
CA ILE A 88 1.59 22.40 9.39
C ILE A 88 1.48 21.05 8.69
N VAL A 89 0.55 20.20 9.14
CA VAL A 89 0.39 18.84 8.62
C VAL A 89 -0.74 18.82 7.61
N ASP A 90 -0.37 19.02 6.34
CA ASP A 90 -1.24 18.86 5.17
C ASP A 90 -1.30 17.39 4.70
N LEU A 91 -2.14 17.12 3.69
CA LEU A 91 -2.32 15.77 3.14
C LEU A 91 -1.02 15.21 2.52
N SER A 92 -0.24 16.06 1.85
CA SER A 92 1.02 15.67 1.22
C SER A 92 2.03 15.18 2.26
N SER A 93 2.16 15.92 3.37
CA SER A 93 3.03 15.57 4.49
C SER A 93 2.61 14.27 5.16
N LEU A 94 1.30 14.02 5.30
CA LEU A 94 0.77 12.76 5.82
C LEU A 94 1.13 11.58 4.90
N TRP A 95 0.97 11.74 3.59
CA TRP A 95 1.38 10.71 2.63
C TRP A 95 2.89 10.47 2.65
N GLY A 96 3.70 11.51 2.80
CA GLY A 96 5.16 11.38 2.97
C GLY A 96 5.55 10.55 4.21
N ILE A 97 4.78 10.64 5.29
CA ILE A 97 4.96 9.76 6.46
C ILE A 97 4.59 8.32 6.11
N VAL A 98 3.44 8.09 5.48
CA VAL A 98 2.98 6.74 5.11
C VAL A 98 3.96 6.06 4.17
N ASP A 99 4.45 6.78 3.14
CA ASP A 99 5.45 6.28 2.22
C ASP A 99 6.74 5.91 2.95
N TRP A 100 7.22 6.78 3.84
CA TRP A 100 8.41 6.50 4.64
C TRP A 100 8.22 5.27 5.56
N LEU A 101 7.07 5.16 6.23
CA LEU A 101 6.76 4.03 7.12
C LEU A 101 6.73 2.69 6.39
N PHE A 102 6.24 2.69 5.16
CA PHE A 102 6.11 1.50 4.32
C PHE A 102 7.28 1.28 3.37
N ASP A 103 8.39 2.00 3.58
CA ASP A 103 9.61 1.87 2.79
C ASP A 103 9.35 2.10 1.29
N TYR A 104 8.67 3.21 1.00
CA TYR A 104 8.28 3.72 -0.31
C TYR A 104 7.55 2.67 -1.16
N PRO A 105 6.30 2.29 -0.79
CA PRO A 105 5.56 1.24 -1.47
C PRO A 105 5.23 1.59 -2.93
N VAL A 106 5.29 2.88 -3.30
CA VAL A 106 5.20 3.39 -4.68
C VAL A 106 6.26 2.76 -5.62
N ASN A 107 7.36 2.26 -5.07
CA ASN A 107 8.42 1.56 -5.82
C ASN A 107 8.16 0.06 -5.96
N ARG A 108 7.02 -0.46 -5.50
CA ARG A 108 6.69 -1.88 -5.55
C ARG A 108 5.30 -2.11 -6.16
N LEU A 109 5.23 -3.01 -7.13
CA LEU A 109 3.97 -3.47 -7.74
C LEU A 109 3.86 -4.99 -7.64
N ALA A 110 2.85 -5.47 -6.94
CA ALA A 110 2.45 -6.87 -6.89
C ALA A 110 1.49 -7.19 -8.04
N ILE A 111 1.76 -8.28 -8.76
CA ILE A 111 1.17 -8.61 -10.04
C ILE A 111 0.73 -10.08 -10.02
N TYR A 112 -0.57 -10.32 -10.19
CA TYR A 112 -1.16 -11.67 -10.21
C TYR A 112 -1.67 -12.10 -11.59
N GLY A 113 -1.99 -11.13 -12.46
CA GLY A 113 -2.69 -11.36 -13.74
C GLY A 113 -1.84 -11.05 -14.98
N THR A 114 -2.49 -10.48 -15.99
CA THR A 114 -1.96 -10.37 -17.36
C THR A 114 -0.69 -9.52 -17.54
N LEU A 115 -0.28 -8.78 -16.51
CA LEU A 115 0.98 -8.01 -16.49
C LEU A 115 2.21 -8.86 -16.09
N ARG A 116 2.02 -10.07 -15.56
CA ARG A 116 3.12 -10.96 -15.13
C ARG A 116 4.08 -11.28 -16.27
N ARG A 117 5.30 -11.70 -15.94
CA ARG A 117 6.28 -12.11 -16.95
C ARG A 117 5.74 -13.29 -17.78
N GLY A 118 5.80 -13.14 -19.10
CA GLY A 118 5.28 -14.14 -20.04
C GLY A 118 3.79 -14.00 -20.38
N GLU A 119 3.05 -13.13 -19.69
CA GLU A 119 1.64 -12.88 -19.96
C GLU A 119 1.41 -11.84 -21.08
N PRO A 120 0.24 -11.83 -21.74
CA PRO A 120 -0.01 -11.01 -22.94
C PRO A 120 0.22 -9.50 -22.76
N ASN A 121 0.03 -8.97 -21.55
CA ASN A 121 0.15 -7.54 -21.26
C ASN A 121 1.47 -7.17 -20.57
N HIS A 122 2.42 -8.11 -20.41
CA HIS A 122 3.73 -7.81 -19.82
C HIS A 122 4.45 -6.64 -20.51
N LYS A 123 4.20 -6.44 -21.81
CA LYS A 123 4.71 -5.32 -22.61
C LYS A 123 4.42 -3.93 -22.03
N ILE A 124 3.42 -3.80 -21.17
CA ILE A 124 3.04 -2.53 -20.52
C ILE A 124 4.06 -2.12 -19.45
N ILE A 125 4.74 -3.09 -18.82
CA ILE A 125 5.69 -2.84 -17.72
C ILE A 125 7.12 -3.34 -18.00
N LYS A 126 7.34 -4.07 -19.10
CA LYS A 126 8.65 -4.66 -19.43
C LYS A 126 9.80 -3.66 -19.55
N HIS A 127 9.51 -2.38 -19.79
CA HIS A 127 10.52 -1.32 -19.91
C HIS A 127 11.03 -0.84 -18.55
N ILE A 128 10.34 -1.18 -17.46
CA ILE A 128 10.70 -0.78 -16.10
C ILE A 128 11.77 -1.74 -15.60
N THR A 129 12.96 -1.22 -15.32
CA THR A 129 14.05 -2.04 -14.78
C THR A 129 13.87 -2.26 -13.29
N GLY A 130 14.24 -3.42 -12.75
CA GLY A 130 14.06 -3.67 -11.32
C GLY A 130 14.27 -5.12 -10.88
N GLU A 131 14.14 -5.32 -9.58
CA GLU A 131 14.18 -6.65 -8.97
C GLU A 131 12.80 -7.29 -9.01
N TRP A 132 12.79 -8.60 -9.20
CA TRP A 132 11.57 -9.38 -9.20
C TRP A 132 11.64 -10.46 -8.14
N VAL A 133 10.63 -10.51 -7.29
CA VAL A 133 10.51 -11.51 -6.23
C VAL A 133 9.12 -12.12 -6.26
N ASN A 134 9.00 -13.37 -5.83
CA ASN A 134 7.72 -14.01 -5.64
C ASN A 134 7.22 -13.76 -4.23
N GLY A 135 5.90 -13.69 -4.07
CA GLY A 135 5.25 -13.57 -2.77
C GLY A 135 3.79 -13.95 -2.85
N PHE A 136 3.08 -13.64 -1.77
CA PHE A 136 1.66 -13.92 -1.65
C PHE A 136 0.92 -12.68 -1.17
N VAL A 137 -0.34 -12.54 -1.57
CA VAL A 137 -1.27 -11.55 -1.02
C VAL A 137 -2.50 -12.28 -0.50
N ARG A 138 -3.21 -11.71 0.48
CA ARG A 138 -4.42 -12.33 1.03
C ARG A 138 -5.68 -11.85 0.32
N GLY A 139 -6.45 -12.80 -0.21
CA GLY A 139 -7.62 -12.50 -0.99
C GLY A 139 -8.10 -13.68 -1.82
N ARG A 140 -8.78 -13.37 -2.91
CA ARG A 140 -9.19 -14.31 -3.95
C ARG A 140 -9.11 -13.67 -5.33
N ILE A 141 -9.03 -14.51 -6.36
CA ILE A 141 -9.18 -14.09 -7.75
C ILE A 141 -10.57 -14.53 -8.21
N GLU A 142 -11.29 -13.60 -8.82
CA GLU A 142 -12.50 -13.89 -9.59
C GLU A 142 -12.20 -13.63 -11.07
N GLU A 143 -12.86 -14.33 -11.98
CA GLU A 143 -12.73 -14.08 -13.42
C GLU A 143 -14.01 -13.46 -13.94
N HIS A 144 -13.90 -12.30 -14.57
CA HIS A 144 -15.02 -11.61 -15.22
C HIS A 144 -14.58 -11.21 -16.62
N TYR A 145 -15.41 -11.49 -17.63
CA TYR A 145 -15.13 -11.15 -19.03
C TYR A 145 -13.77 -11.68 -19.57
N GLY A 146 -13.28 -12.80 -19.01
CA GLY A 146 -11.97 -13.38 -19.38
C GLY A 146 -10.76 -12.68 -18.75
N PHE A 147 -10.98 -11.81 -17.75
CA PHE A 147 -9.92 -11.11 -17.03
C PHE A 147 -9.93 -11.44 -15.53
N PRO A 148 -8.75 -11.58 -14.89
CA PRO A 148 -8.65 -11.88 -13.47
C PRO A 148 -8.78 -10.61 -12.62
N PHE A 149 -9.70 -10.63 -11.66
CA PHE A 149 -9.95 -9.58 -10.68
C PHE A 149 -9.54 -10.04 -9.29
N PHE A 150 -8.54 -9.37 -8.72
CA PHE A 150 -8.17 -9.62 -7.34
C PHE A 150 -9.09 -8.85 -6.39
N ILE A 151 -9.55 -9.54 -5.36
CA ILE A 151 -10.35 -9.00 -4.27
C ILE A 151 -9.59 -9.27 -2.98
N GLY A 152 -9.14 -8.18 -2.34
CA GLY A 152 -8.46 -8.25 -1.06
C GLY A 152 -9.39 -8.75 0.04
N ASP A 153 -8.89 -9.71 0.82
CA ASP A 153 -9.58 -10.26 1.99
C ASP A 153 -8.50 -10.75 2.94
N ASP A 154 -8.35 -10.10 4.09
CA ASP A 154 -7.30 -10.37 5.07
C ASP A 154 -7.50 -11.72 5.79
N GLN A 155 -8.72 -12.25 5.78
CA GLN A 155 -9.06 -13.60 6.24
C GLN A 155 -9.08 -14.62 5.08
N GLY A 156 -8.93 -14.14 3.85
CA GLY A 156 -8.90 -14.93 2.63
C GLY A 156 -7.63 -15.77 2.45
N GLY A 157 -7.62 -16.54 1.35
CA GLY A 157 -6.50 -17.41 0.98
C GLY A 157 -5.26 -16.64 0.51
N MET A 158 -4.13 -17.34 0.43
CA MET A 158 -2.90 -16.79 -0.13
C MET A 158 -2.91 -16.92 -1.66
N VAL A 159 -2.89 -15.79 -2.36
CA VAL A 159 -2.81 -15.69 -3.81
C VAL A 159 -1.36 -15.41 -4.22
N PRO A 160 -0.74 -16.24 -5.09
CA PRO A 160 0.62 -16.01 -5.54
C PRO A 160 0.72 -14.76 -6.44
N VAL A 161 1.78 -13.99 -6.24
CA VAL A 161 2.09 -12.77 -7.01
C VAL A 161 3.56 -12.70 -7.39
N GLU A 162 3.85 -12.05 -8.50
CA GLU A 162 5.16 -11.52 -8.84
C GLU A 162 5.24 -10.06 -8.39
N ILE A 163 6.33 -9.67 -7.73
CA ILE A 163 6.53 -8.29 -7.27
C ILE A 163 7.68 -7.68 -8.06
N LEU A 164 7.39 -6.61 -8.79
CA LEU A 164 8.39 -5.73 -9.39
C LEU A 164 8.75 -4.63 -8.38
N SER A 165 10.03 -4.56 -7.99
CA SER A 165 10.59 -3.49 -7.16
C SER A 165 11.53 -2.61 -7.99
N SER A 166 11.19 -1.34 -8.13
CA SER A 166 11.93 -0.38 -8.96
C SER A 166 11.71 1.06 -8.52
N VAL A 167 12.78 1.87 -8.53
CA VAL A 167 12.71 3.33 -8.36
C VAL A 167 12.18 4.06 -9.60
N GLU A 168 12.10 3.39 -10.75
CA GLU A 168 11.53 3.91 -11.99
C GLU A 168 10.01 3.71 -12.07
N LEU A 169 9.47 2.82 -11.24
CA LEU A 169 8.05 2.48 -11.22
C LEU A 169 7.15 3.72 -11.06
N PRO A 170 7.43 4.68 -10.15
CA PRO A 170 6.57 5.87 -9.98
C PRO A 170 6.36 6.65 -11.28
N GLY A 171 7.37 6.74 -12.15
CA GLY A 171 7.28 7.43 -13.43
C GLY A 171 6.43 6.71 -14.48
N SER A 172 6.08 5.44 -14.26
CA SER A 172 5.22 4.64 -15.16
C SER A 172 3.83 4.37 -14.59
N LEU A 173 3.59 4.62 -13.30
CA LEU A 173 2.35 4.29 -12.61
C LEU A 173 1.09 4.87 -13.27
N GLU A 174 1.13 6.12 -13.71
CA GLU A 174 -0.01 6.77 -14.39
C GLU A 174 -0.37 6.08 -15.73
N ARG A 175 0.64 5.60 -16.48
CA ARG A 175 0.43 4.84 -17.71
C ARG A 175 -0.21 3.49 -17.43
N ILE A 176 0.19 2.83 -16.33
CA ILE A 176 -0.39 1.55 -15.91
C ILE A 176 -1.84 1.78 -15.46
N ASP A 177 -2.12 2.85 -14.71
CA ASP A 177 -3.49 3.22 -14.31
C ASP A 177 -4.41 3.43 -15.51
N ARG A 178 -3.94 4.13 -16.56
CA ARG A 178 -4.72 4.30 -17.79
C ARG A 178 -4.97 2.98 -18.53
N PHE A 179 -4.01 2.06 -18.50
CA PHE A 179 -4.15 0.75 -19.12
C PHE A 179 -5.19 -0.11 -18.39
N GLU A 180 -5.11 -0.16 -17.06
CA GLU A 180 -6.04 -0.89 -16.21
C GLU A 180 -7.45 -0.26 -16.21
N GLY A 181 -7.50 1.07 -16.34
CA GLY A 181 -8.72 1.83 -16.55
C GLY A 181 -9.70 1.74 -15.38
N VAL A 182 -10.99 1.92 -15.66
CA VAL A 182 -12.05 1.94 -14.63
C VAL A 182 -12.29 0.60 -13.95
N TRP A 183 -11.77 -0.49 -14.51
CA TRP A 183 -11.98 -1.87 -14.08
C TRP A 183 -11.17 -2.22 -12.83
N TYR A 184 -10.02 -1.58 -12.67
CA TYR A 184 -9.14 -1.83 -11.53
C TYR A 184 -8.76 -0.53 -10.84
N ARG A 185 -8.43 -0.65 -9.55
CA ARG A 185 -7.95 0.45 -8.72
C ARG A 185 -6.64 0.04 -8.08
N ARG A 186 -5.66 0.94 -8.12
CA ARG A 186 -4.39 0.74 -7.41
C ARG A 186 -4.59 0.92 -5.91
N THR A 187 -4.26 -0.11 -5.14
CA THR A 187 -4.37 -0.13 -3.68
C THR A 187 -3.06 -0.60 -3.05
N LEU A 188 -2.80 -0.21 -1.81
CA LEU A 188 -1.74 -0.78 -0.99
C LEU A 188 -2.18 -2.13 -0.43
N ILE A 189 -1.26 -3.10 -0.39
CA ILE A 189 -1.48 -4.42 0.18
C ILE A 189 -0.23 -4.96 0.89
N PRO A 190 -0.38 -5.68 2.01
CA PRO A 190 0.71 -6.48 2.57
C PRO A 190 1.06 -7.64 1.65
N VAL A 191 2.36 -7.78 1.36
CA VAL A 191 2.90 -8.95 0.65
C VAL A 191 3.53 -9.88 1.68
N TYR A 192 3.18 -11.16 1.58
CA TYR A 192 3.61 -12.23 2.46
C TYR A 192 4.66 -13.10 1.78
N ASP A 193 5.54 -13.65 2.59
CA ASP A 193 6.46 -14.71 2.19
C ASP A 193 5.78 -16.09 2.24
N SER A 194 6.53 -17.14 1.89
CA SER A 194 6.05 -18.53 1.96
C SER A 194 5.79 -19.03 3.38
N ALA A 195 6.32 -18.36 4.41
CA ALA A 195 6.08 -18.66 5.81
C ALA A 195 4.86 -17.90 6.39
N GLY A 196 4.24 -17.03 5.61
CA GLY A 196 3.10 -16.20 6.02
C GLY A 196 3.49 -14.99 6.87
N SER A 197 4.76 -14.58 6.83
CA SER A 197 5.29 -13.34 7.39
C SER A 197 5.20 -12.22 6.35
N ILE A 198 4.97 -10.98 6.79
CA ILE A 198 4.83 -9.84 5.88
C ILE A 198 6.22 -9.39 5.44
N PHE A 199 6.55 -9.42 4.16
CA PHE A 199 7.83 -8.94 3.64
C PHE A 199 7.86 -7.42 3.50
N PHE A 200 6.85 -6.83 2.87
CA PHE A 200 6.73 -5.40 2.63
C PHE A 200 5.30 -5.04 2.22
N ILE A 201 5.01 -3.74 2.12
CA ILE A 201 3.79 -3.23 1.50
C ILE A 201 4.10 -2.91 0.02
N ALA A 202 3.17 -3.25 -0.87
CA ALA A 202 3.27 -2.97 -2.30
C ALA A 202 1.95 -2.41 -2.83
N ASN A 203 1.99 -1.81 -4.02
CA ASN A 203 0.78 -1.52 -4.78
C ASN A 203 0.28 -2.78 -5.49
N ILE A 204 -1.03 -2.91 -5.67
CA ILE A 204 -1.70 -3.95 -6.45
C ILE A 204 -2.94 -3.35 -7.13
N TYR A 205 -3.30 -3.86 -8.30
CA TYR A 205 -4.54 -3.50 -8.99
C TYR A 205 -5.67 -4.44 -8.54
N CYS A 206 -6.60 -3.92 -7.73
CA CYS A 206 -7.77 -4.67 -7.25
C CYS A 206 -8.99 -4.35 -8.12
N LYS A 207 -10.03 -5.20 -8.04
CA LYS A 207 -11.35 -4.90 -8.61
C LYS A 207 -11.84 -3.52 -8.17
N SER A 208 -12.21 -2.69 -9.14
CA SER A 208 -12.80 -1.36 -8.89
C SER A 208 -14.32 -1.46 -8.73
N GLU A 209 -14.87 -0.72 -7.77
CA GLU A 209 -16.31 -0.60 -7.60
C GLU A 209 -16.95 0.40 -8.59
N LYS A 210 -16.15 1.28 -9.21
CA LYS A 210 -16.63 2.32 -10.14
C LYS A 210 -17.42 1.73 -11.32
N MET A 211 -17.09 0.52 -11.75
CA MET A 211 -17.76 -0.13 -12.88
C MET A 211 -19.13 -0.73 -12.51
N PHE A 212 -19.34 -1.10 -11.25
CA PHE A 212 -20.57 -1.76 -10.79
C PHE A 212 -21.58 -0.80 -10.16
N ASN A 213 -21.28 0.51 -10.18
CA ASN A 213 -22.20 1.55 -9.76
C ASN A 213 -22.81 2.22 -11.01
N PRO A 214 -23.97 1.75 -11.52
CA PRO A 214 -24.57 2.25 -12.76
C PRO A 214 -24.97 3.73 -12.70
N GLY A 215 -24.90 4.38 -11.53
CA GLY A 215 -25.18 5.80 -11.34
C GLY A 215 -24.02 6.75 -11.69
N LEU A 216 -22.85 6.26 -12.11
CA LEU A 216 -21.68 7.08 -12.48
C LEU A 216 -21.40 7.11 -13.99
N LEU A 217 -22.28 6.52 -14.80
CA LEU A 217 -22.21 6.55 -16.27
C LEU A 217 -23.25 7.49 -16.92
N TYR A 218 -23.93 8.33 -16.13
CA TYR A 218 -24.90 9.32 -16.60
C TYR A 218 -24.70 10.67 -15.95
#